data_AF-A0A959KA87-F1
#
_entry.id   AF-A0A959KA87-F1
#
_cell.length_a   1.000
_cell.length_b   1.000
_cell.length_c   1.000
_cell.angle_alpha   90.00
_cell.angle_beta   90.00
_cell.angle_gamma   90.00
#
_symmetry.space_group_name_H-M   'P 1'
#
loop_
_entity.id
_entity.type
_entity.pdbx_description
1 polymer ?
#
loop_
_entity_poly.entity_id
_entity_poly.type
_entity_poly.pdbx_seq_one_letter_code
_entity_poly.pdbx_strand_id
1 'polypeptide(L)'
;MKLIANQITNLTDARYFAARGCFALIFDLDNPNLAETQVPAIVEWISGPHIYVHTLQPERIAPAIASLAEGIWTDAPGWALPIQRLRTWDPANPKDSDDAIWVVRQKDWPEFLAGMHRGQDVILWVETPDLQWIDTAVEYGIWAIMIDGGEEESTGVKSFDGYDDFIDQIEALSAE
;
A
#
# COMPACT_ATOMS: atom_id res chain seq x y z
N MET A 1 0.26 11.11 9.37
CA MET A 1 0.16 10.54 8.01
C MET A 1 0.61 9.09 8.06
N LYS A 2 -0.10 8.12 7.46
CA LYS A 2 0.22 6.69 7.64
C LYS A 2 1.25 6.18 6.63
N LEU A 3 2.01 5.15 7.01
CA LEU A 3 2.88 4.37 6.11
C LEU A 3 2.22 3.04 5.73
N ILE A 4 2.14 2.73 4.44
CA ILE A 4 1.69 1.43 3.91
C ILE A 4 2.84 0.81 3.12
N ALA A 5 3.14 -0.46 3.36
CA ALA A 5 4.12 -1.17 2.56
C ALA A 5 3.40 -2.12 1.59
N ASN A 6 3.69 -1.98 0.31
CA ASN A 6 3.04 -2.66 -0.80
C ASN A 6 3.98 -3.71 -1.41
N GLN A 7 3.42 -4.63 -2.23
CA GLN A 7 4.21 -5.64 -2.95
C GLN A 7 5.15 -6.47 -2.05
N ILE A 8 4.70 -6.81 -0.84
CA ILE A 8 5.50 -7.60 0.10
C ILE A 8 5.61 -9.05 -0.39
N THR A 9 6.82 -9.50 -0.67
CA THR A 9 7.08 -10.85 -1.20
C THR A 9 7.85 -11.76 -0.24
N ASN A 10 8.41 -11.21 0.85
CA ASN A 10 9.22 -11.99 1.77
C ASN A 10 9.13 -11.51 3.22
N LEU A 11 9.66 -12.34 4.12
CA LEU A 11 9.61 -12.12 5.56
C LEU A 11 10.52 -10.98 6.04
N THR A 12 11.62 -10.71 5.34
CA THR A 12 12.56 -9.64 5.70
C THR A 12 11.88 -8.27 5.59
N ASP A 13 11.19 -8.01 4.49
CA ASP A 13 10.41 -6.78 4.30
C ASP A 13 9.30 -6.65 5.32
N ALA A 14 8.52 -7.72 5.48
CA ALA A 14 7.39 -7.73 6.39
C ALA A 14 7.82 -7.37 7.82
N ARG A 15 8.97 -7.92 8.27
CA ARG A 15 9.55 -7.59 9.57
C ARG A 15 10.08 -6.18 9.65
N TYR A 16 10.77 -5.72 8.61
CA TYR A 16 11.31 -4.36 8.55
C TYR A 16 10.19 -3.33 8.70
N PHE A 17 9.16 -3.39 7.84
CA PHE A 17 8.05 -2.45 7.90
C PHE A 17 7.20 -2.58 9.16
N ALA A 18 6.96 -3.81 9.65
CA ALA A 18 6.26 -4.02 10.92
C ALA A 18 7.03 -3.41 12.10
N ALA A 19 8.37 -3.54 12.13
CA ALA A 19 9.21 -2.96 13.18
C ALA A 19 9.22 -1.42 13.12
N ARG A 20 9.09 -0.85 11.91
CA ARG A 20 8.90 0.60 11.67
C ARG A 20 7.46 1.08 11.95
N GLY A 21 6.59 0.20 12.46
CA GLY A 21 5.23 0.58 12.83
C GLY A 21 4.36 0.96 11.65
N CYS A 22 4.60 0.39 10.46
CA CYS A 22 3.76 0.66 9.30
C CYS A 22 2.29 0.33 9.62
N PHE A 23 1.39 1.13 9.06
CA PHE A 23 -0.04 0.95 9.26
C PHE A 23 -0.54 -0.36 8.63
N ALA A 24 -0.03 -0.71 7.45
CA ALA A 24 -0.51 -1.88 6.71
C ALA A 24 0.57 -2.50 5.82
N LEU A 25 0.41 -3.80 5.56
CA LEU A 25 1.12 -4.55 4.53
C LEU A 25 0.14 -5.01 3.44
N ILE A 26 0.55 -4.90 2.18
CA ILE A 26 -0.20 -5.40 1.03
C ILE A 26 0.61 -6.52 0.35
N PHE A 27 -0.02 -7.69 0.24
CA PHE A 27 0.51 -8.83 -0.51
C PHE A 27 -0.18 -8.92 -1.87
N ASP A 28 0.59 -8.82 -2.96
CA ASP A 28 0.06 -9.00 -4.31
C ASP A 28 0.04 -10.48 -4.66
N LEU A 29 -1.15 -11.08 -4.68
CA LEU A 29 -1.34 -12.51 -4.95
C LEU A 29 -1.14 -12.86 -6.43
N ASP A 30 -1.12 -11.86 -7.31
CA ASP A 30 -0.81 -12.07 -8.73
C ASP A 30 0.71 -11.99 -9.00
N ASN A 31 1.51 -11.62 -8.00
CA ASN A 31 2.96 -11.53 -8.13
C ASN A 31 3.59 -12.94 -8.22
N PRO A 32 4.31 -13.27 -9.31
CA PRO A 32 4.86 -14.62 -9.52
C PRO A 32 5.93 -15.02 -8.50
N ASN A 33 6.51 -14.05 -7.77
CA ASN A 33 7.50 -14.30 -6.74
C ASN A 33 6.89 -14.57 -5.35
N LEU A 34 5.57 -14.52 -5.23
CA LEU A 34 4.85 -14.79 -3.99
C LEU A 34 3.82 -15.91 -4.19
N ALA A 35 4.11 -17.08 -3.63
CA ALA A 35 3.10 -18.14 -3.54
C ALA A 35 2.08 -17.79 -2.44
N GLU A 36 0.78 -18.05 -2.70
CA GLU A 36 -0.30 -17.82 -1.73
C GLU A 36 -0.04 -18.47 -0.35
N THR A 37 0.62 -19.63 -0.32
CA THR A 37 0.97 -20.33 0.93
C THR A 37 2.05 -19.61 1.74
N GLN A 38 2.83 -18.72 1.14
CA GLN A 38 3.83 -17.91 1.83
C GLN A 38 3.19 -16.78 2.64
N VAL A 39 2.02 -16.27 2.24
CA VAL A 39 1.38 -15.12 2.92
C VAL A 39 1.07 -15.45 4.39
N PRO A 40 0.34 -16.53 4.73
CA PRO A 40 0.10 -16.87 6.14
C PRO A 40 1.40 -17.16 6.89
N ALA A 41 2.39 -17.78 6.22
CA ALA A 41 3.68 -18.08 6.82
C ALA A 41 4.50 -16.81 7.12
N ILE A 42 4.40 -15.75 6.33
CA ILE A 42 5.02 -14.46 6.63
C ILE A 42 4.29 -13.78 7.79
N VAL A 43 2.95 -13.76 7.73
CA VAL A 43 2.13 -13.03 8.71
C VAL A 43 2.21 -13.63 10.12
N GLU A 44 2.46 -14.93 10.27
CA GLU A 44 2.69 -15.58 11.57
C GLU A 44 3.88 -14.97 12.35
N TRP A 45 4.85 -14.38 11.67
CA TRP A 45 6.10 -13.87 12.27
C TRP A 45 6.11 -12.36 12.50
N ILE A 46 5.01 -11.67 12.25
CA ILE A 46 4.89 -10.22 12.42
C ILE A 46 3.66 -9.88 13.27
N SER A 47 3.64 -8.66 13.80
CA SER A 47 2.51 -8.11 14.56
C SER A 47 2.50 -6.60 14.38
N GLY A 48 1.30 -6.00 14.42
CA GLY A 48 1.12 -4.55 14.31
C GLY A 48 0.34 -4.14 13.06
N PRO A 49 0.87 -4.37 11.84
CA PRO A 49 0.23 -3.91 10.61
C PRO A 49 -1.10 -4.59 10.31
N HIS A 50 -2.03 -3.82 9.73
CA HIS A 50 -3.20 -4.38 9.06
C HIS A 50 -2.78 -5.16 7.80
N ILE A 51 -3.50 -6.24 7.50
CA ILE A 51 -3.17 -7.11 6.37
C ILE A 51 -4.16 -6.91 5.23
N TYR A 52 -3.68 -6.51 4.07
CA TYR A 52 -4.46 -6.42 2.84
C TYR A 52 -3.85 -7.28 1.74
N VAL A 53 -4.65 -7.60 0.74
CA VAL A 53 -4.19 -8.32 -0.45
C VAL A 53 -4.59 -7.62 -1.72
N HIS A 54 -3.73 -7.66 -2.73
CA HIS A 54 -4.05 -7.25 -4.09
C HIS A 54 -4.25 -8.49 -4.98
N THR A 55 -5.30 -8.49 -5.80
CA THR A 55 -5.47 -9.46 -6.89
C THR A 55 -6.51 -9.01 -7.91
N LEU A 56 -6.35 -9.41 -9.16
CA LEU A 56 -7.33 -9.29 -10.25
C LEU A 56 -8.38 -10.40 -10.23
N GLN A 57 -8.20 -11.45 -9.42
CA GLN A 57 -9.08 -12.62 -9.33
C GLN A 57 -9.54 -12.85 -7.88
N PRO A 58 -10.28 -11.90 -7.26
CA PRO A 58 -10.68 -11.97 -5.86
C PRO A 58 -11.52 -13.21 -5.51
N GLU A 59 -12.23 -13.78 -6.47
CA GLU A 59 -13.00 -15.01 -6.32
C GLU A 59 -12.14 -16.27 -6.12
N ARG A 60 -10.83 -16.19 -6.41
CA ARG A 60 -9.88 -17.30 -6.30
C ARG A 60 -9.07 -17.30 -5.00
N ILE A 61 -9.22 -16.29 -4.16
CA ILE A 61 -8.46 -16.15 -2.91
C ILE A 61 -8.64 -17.39 -2.03
N ALA A 62 -7.54 -18.04 -1.64
CA ALA A 62 -7.59 -19.18 -0.75
C ALA A 62 -8.25 -18.84 0.61
N PRO A 63 -9.02 -19.75 1.23
CA PRO A 63 -9.70 -19.49 2.50
C PRO A 63 -8.79 -19.02 3.63
N ALA A 64 -7.54 -19.50 3.66
CA ALA A 64 -6.55 -19.07 4.65
C ALA A 64 -6.22 -17.57 4.53
N ILE A 65 -6.10 -17.06 3.30
CA ILE A 65 -5.86 -15.65 3.03
C ILE A 65 -7.12 -14.84 3.29
N ALA A 66 -8.30 -15.33 2.86
CA ALA A 66 -9.58 -14.65 3.11
C ALA A 66 -9.88 -14.48 4.61
N SER A 67 -9.41 -15.41 5.45
CA SER A 67 -9.57 -15.32 6.92
C SER A 67 -8.58 -14.35 7.56
N LEU A 68 -7.48 -14.03 6.86
CA LEU A 68 -6.37 -13.23 7.36
C LEU A 68 -6.49 -11.76 6.91
N ALA A 69 -6.88 -11.55 5.66
CA ALA A 69 -6.93 -10.23 5.03
C ALA A 69 -8.13 -9.42 5.56
N GLU A 70 -7.86 -8.19 5.97
CA GLU A 70 -8.86 -7.22 6.42
C GLU A 70 -9.50 -6.47 5.25
N GLY A 71 -8.91 -6.56 4.06
CA GLY A 71 -9.46 -6.01 2.83
C GLY A 71 -8.76 -6.50 1.58
N ILE A 72 -9.42 -6.32 0.45
CA ILE A 72 -8.89 -6.66 -0.88
C ILE A 72 -8.81 -5.38 -1.71
N TRP A 73 -7.65 -5.14 -2.30
CA TRP A 73 -7.46 -4.18 -3.37
C TRP A 73 -7.59 -4.92 -4.71
N THR A 74 -8.46 -4.44 -5.59
CA THR A 74 -8.55 -4.96 -6.95
C THR A 74 -8.90 -3.84 -7.91
N ASP A 75 -8.31 -3.92 -9.10
CA ASP A 75 -8.67 -3.12 -10.26
C ASP A 75 -9.75 -3.81 -11.13
N ALA A 76 -10.26 -4.98 -10.72
CA ALA A 76 -11.27 -5.72 -11.45
C ALA A 76 -12.60 -4.94 -11.53
N PRO A 77 -13.13 -4.65 -12.74
CA PRO A 77 -14.41 -3.99 -12.89
C PRO A 77 -15.57 -4.94 -12.54
N GLY A 78 -16.52 -4.48 -11.72
CA GLY A 78 -17.88 -5.05 -11.70
C GLY A 78 -18.29 -5.96 -10.55
N TRP A 79 -17.53 -6.08 -9.46
CA TRP A 79 -17.98 -6.81 -8.27
C TRP A 79 -17.85 -5.98 -6.99
N ALA A 80 -18.97 -5.39 -6.56
CA ALA A 80 -19.10 -4.82 -5.23
C ALA A 80 -19.43 -5.95 -4.23
N LEU A 81 -18.39 -6.57 -3.68
CA LEU A 81 -18.48 -7.18 -2.36
C LEU A 81 -18.07 -6.13 -1.31
N PRO A 82 -18.55 -6.20 -0.05
CA PRO A 82 -18.30 -5.18 0.97
C PRO A 82 -16.82 -4.96 1.37
N ILE A 83 -15.86 -5.66 0.75
CA ILE A 83 -14.47 -5.81 1.22
C ILE A 83 -13.46 -5.08 0.29
N GLN A 84 -13.90 -4.13 -0.53
CA GLN A 84 -12.99 -3.36 -1.41
C GLN A 84 -13.15 -1.86 -1.24
N ARG A 85 -12.32 -1.27 -0.37
CA ARG A 85 -12.23 0.19 -0.22
C ARG A 85 -11.11 0.84 -1.03
N LEU A 86 -10.04 0.10 -1.34
CA LEU A 86 -8.89 0.62 -2.08
C LEU A 86 -9.16 0.62 -3.59
N ARG A 87 -8.98 1.78 -4.24
CA ARG A 87 -9.18 1.97 -5.68
C ARG A 87 -8.01 2.72 -6.29
N THR A 88 -7.41 2.18 -7.36
CA THR A 88 -6.41 2.93 -8.13
C THR A 88 -7.09 4.01 -8.95
N TRP A 89 -6.56 5.24 -8.86
CA TRP A 89 -7.03 6.33 -9.70
C TRP A 89 -6.54 6.16 -11.14
N ASP A 90 -7.47 6.28 -12.09
CA ASP A 90 -7.19 6.26 -13.53
C ASP A 90 -7.60 7.61 -14.13
N PRO A 91 -6.66 8.41 -14.66
CA PRO A 91 -6.97 9.70 -15.30
C PRO A 91 -7.92 9.56 -16.50
N ALA A 92 -7.93 8.40 -17.18
CA ALA A 92 -8.85 8.15 -18.30
C ALA A 92 -10.28 7.86 -17.84
N ASN A 93 -10.46 7.42 -16.60
CA ASN A 93 -11.75 7.04 -16.02
C ASN A 93 -11.85 7.50 -14.55
N PRO A 94 -11.89 8.82 -14.29
CA PRO A 94 -12.10 9.32 -12.93
C PRO A 94 -13.50 8.88 -12.48
N LYS A 95 -13.60 8.01 -11.47
CA LYS A 95 -14.89 7.57 -10.91
C LYS A 95 -15.15 8.37 -9.64
N ASP A 96 -16.41 8.75 -9.42
CA ASP A 96 -16.84 9.53 -8.25
C ASP A 96 -17.46 8.61 -7.19
N SER A 97 -16.64 7.82 -6.50
CA SER A 97 -17.09 7.01 -5.37
C SER A 97 -16.72 7.70 -4.07
N ASP A 98 -17.70 8.27 -3.36
CA ASP A 98 -17.50 8.99 -2.09
C ASP A 98 -17.01 8.09 -0.94
N ASP A 99 -17.17 6.77 -1.05
CA ASP A 99 -16.82 5.78 -0.02
C ASP A 99 -15.47 5.04 -0.26
N ALA A 100 -14.70 5.46 -1.27
CA ALA A 100 -13.43 4.81 -1.64
C ALA A 100 -12.21 5.55 -1.07
N ILE A 101 -11.16 4.78 -0.74
CA ILE A 101 -9.82 5.31 -0.52
C ILE A 101 -9.08 5.26 -1.85
N TRP A 102 -8.61 6.40 -2.33
CA TRP A 102 -7.95 6.53 -3.62
C TRP A 102 -6.47 6.24 -3.52
N VAL A 103 -5.97 5.28 -4.28
CA VAL A 103 -4.53 5.05 -4.50
C VAL A 103 -4.12 5.82 -5.75
N VAL A 104 -3.26 6.81 -5.59
CA VAL A 104 -2.77 7.66 -6.68
C VAL A 104 -1.29 7.40 -6.87
N ARG A 105 -0.87 7.06 -8.08
CA ARG A 105 0.56 6.90 -8.39
C ARG A 105 1.24 8.25 -8.38
N GLN A 106 2.48 8.29 -7.90
CA GLN A 106 3.32 9.49 -7.85
C GLN A 106 3.35 10.26 -9.18
N LYS A 107 3.42 9.55 -10.31
CA LYS A 107 3.44 10.17 -11.66
C LYS A 107 2.12 10.84 -12.08
N ASP A 108 1.00 10.41 -11.49
CA ASP A 108 -0.37 10.82 -11.83
C ASP A 108 -0.88 11.90 -10.85
N TRP A 109 -0.06 12.25 -9.86
CA TRP A 109 -0.41 13.12 -8.74
C TRP A 109 -0.75 14.57 -9.14
N PRO A 110 0.01 15.26 -10.02
CA PRO A 110 -0.32 16.64 -10.40
C PRO A 110 -1.73 16.77 -11.02
N GLU A 111 -2.08 15.83 -11.90
CA GLU A 111 -3.39 15.76 -12.55
C GLU A 111 -4.49 15.41 -11.55
N PHE A 112 -4.23 14.47 -10.63
CA PHE A 112 -5.17 14.11 -9.57
C PHE A 112 -5.50 15.32 -8.68
N LEU A 113 -4.48 16.05 -8.22
CA LEU A 113 -4.64 17.22 -7.36
C LEU A 113 -5.46 18.35 -8.00
N ALA A 114 -5.34 18.53 -9.32
CA ALA A 114 -6.13 19.53 -10.04
C ALA A 114 -7.63 19.22 -10.02
N GLY A 115 -8.00 17.94 -9.89
CA GLY A 115 -9.38 17.47 -9.82
C GLY A 115 -9.87 17.12 -8.41
N MET A 116 -8.99 17.17 -7.39
CA MET A 116 -9.30 16.62 -6.08
C MET A 116 -10.40 17.39 -5.35
N HIS A 117 -11.42 16.68 -4.91
CA HIS A 117 -12.45 17.20 -4.00
C HIS A 117 -11.99 17.00 -2.55
N ARG A 118 -11.92 18.10 -1.79
CA ARG A 118 -11.51 18.07 -0.37
C ARG A 118 -12.41 17.12 0.43
N GLY A 119 -11.80 16.20 1.19
CA GLY A 119 -12.49 15.29 2.11
C GLY A 119 -12.45 13.80 1.74
N GLN A 120 -11.83 13.43 0.62
CA GLN A 120 -11.56 12.03 0.27
C GLN A 120 -10.29 11.53 0.97
N ASP A 121 -10.31 10.28 1.46
CA ASP A 121 -9.09 9.62 1.94
C ASP A 121 -8.25 9.20 0.72
N VAL A 122 -7.01 9.70 0.66
CA VAL A 122 -6.10 9.45 -0.45
C VAL A 122 -4.81 8.82 0.06
N ILE A 123 -4.34 7.81 -0.66
CA ILE A 123 -3.05 7.15 -0.53
C ILE A 123 -2.20 7.57 -1.71
N LEU A 124 -1.03 8.14 -1.43
CA LEU A 124 -0.02 8.40 -2.45
C LEU A 124 0.92 7.20 -2.57
N TRP A 125 0.90 6.52 -3.71
CA TRP A 125 1.85 5.47 -4.03
C TRP A 125 3.14 6.08 -4.59
N VAL A 126 4.20 6.01 -3.80
CA VAL A 126 5.52 6.56 -4.10
C VAL A 126 6.44 5.44 -4.58
N GLU A 127 6.78 5.48 -5.87
CA GLU A 127 7.73 4.54 -6.49
C GLU A 127 9.18 4.95 -6.19
N THR A 128 9.44 6.26 -6.08
CA THR A 128 10.77 6.80 -5.76
C THR A 128 10.67 7.78 -4.60
N PRO A 129 11.05 7.36 -3.37
CA PRO A 129 11.03 8.21 -2.19
C PRO A 129 11.88 9.47 -2.35
N ASP A 130 11.26 10.61 -2.14
CA ASP A 130 11.90 11.92 -2.11
C ASP A 130 11.14 12.81 -1.11
N LEU A 131 11.89 13.44 -0.20
CA LEU A 131 11.35 14.25 0.89
C LEU A 131 10.49 15.43 0.39
N GLN A 132 10.73 15.94 -0.83
CA GLN A 132 9.93 17.04 -1.40
C GLN A 132 8.45 16.68 -1.53
N TRP A 133 8.12 15.39 -1.65
CA TRP A 133 6.74 14.93 -1.76
C TRP A 133 6.00 14.97 -0.42
N ILE A 134 6.71 14.93 0.70
CA ILE A 134 6.09 14.88 2.03
C ILE A 134 5.39 16.20 2.35
N ASP A 135 6.06 17.34 2.11
CA ASP A 135 5.48 18.66 2.36
C ASP A 135 4.19 18.86 1.54
N THR A 136 4.23 18.44 0.28
CA THR A 136 3.05 18.46 -0.61
C THR A 136 1.96 17.54 -0.08
N ALA A 137 2.29 16.30 0.31
CA ALA A 137 1.30 15.37 0.85
C ALA A 137 0.62 15.90 2.12
N VAL A 138 1.36 16.61 2.98
CA VAL A 138 0.81 17.28 4.17
C VAL A 138 -0.13 18.42 3.78
N GLU A 139 0.27 19.30 2.85
CA GLU A 139 -0.55 20.43 2.39
C GLU A 139 -1.92 19.97 1.85
N TYR A 140 -1.92 18.87 1.12
CA TYR A 140 -3.12 18.31 0.49
C TYR A 140 -3.91 17.36 1.41
N GLY A 141 -3.46 17.15 2.65
CA GLY A 141 -4.18 16.33 3.64
C GLY A 141 -4.19 14.83 3.30
N ILE A 142 -3.09 14.32 2.73
CA ILE A 142 -2.97 12.93 2.34
C ILE A 142 -2.97 12.00 3.55
N TRP A 143 -3.81 10.97 3.46
CA TRP A 143 -4.08 10.05 4.55
C TRP A 143 -2.91 9.10 4.79
N ALA A 144 -2.35 8.54 3.70
CA ALA A 144 -1.20 7.66 3.77
C ALA A 144 -0.25 7.80 2.58
N ILE A 145 1.00 7.43 2.81
CA ILE A 145 1.97 7.15 1.77
C ILE A 145 2.14 5.63 1.69
N MET A 146 2.16 5.13 0.46
CA MET A 146 2.41 3.73 0.15
C MET A 146 3.73 3.60 -0.60
N ILE A 147 4.60 2.70 -0.16
CA ILE A 147 5.89 2.37 -0.80
C ILE A 147 5.96 0.87 -1.04
N ASP A 148 6.63 0.47 -2.10
CA ASP A 148 6.82 -0.96 -2.39
C ASP A 148 7.91 -1.58 -1.51
N GLY A 149 7.80 -2.89 -1.28
CA GLY A 149 8.88 -3.69 -0.73
C GLY A 149 10.14 -3.56 -1.60
N GLY A 150 11.31 -3.54 -0.95
CA GLY A 150 12.58 -3.33 -1.66
C GLY A 150 12.93 -4.48 -2.61
N GLU A 151 13.70 -4.21 -3.65
CA GLU A 151 14.31 -5.29 -4.44
C GLU A 151 15.36 -6.03 -3.60
N GLU A 152 15.41 -7.36 -3.70
CA GLU A 152 16.51 -8.14 -3.14
C GLU A 152 17.73 -8.07 -4.07
N GLU A 153 18.84 -7.50 -3.60
CA GLU A 153 20.11 -7.55 -4.33
C GLU A 153 20.72 -8.97 -4.27
N SER A 154 20.47 -9.69 -3.17
CA SER A 154 20.72 -11.12 -3.02
C SER A 154 19.83 -11.68 -1.90
N THR A 155 19.77 -13.02 -1.73
CA THR A 155 18.91 -13.65 -0.71
C THR A 155 19.21 -13.08 0.69
N GLY A 156 18.28 -12.29 1.22
CA GLY A 156 18.40 -11.64 2.52
C GLY A 156 19.21 -10.34 2.54
N VAL A 157 19.57 -9.76 1.39
CA VAL A 157 20.24 -8.45 1.27
C VAL A 157 19.37 -7.51 0.45
N LYS A 158 18.98 -6.39 1.05
CA LYS A 158 18.13 -5.35 0.46
C LYS A 158 18.87 -4.01 0.51
N SER A 159 18.60 -3.15 -0.47
CA SER A 159 19.02 -1.75 -0.43
C SER A 159 17.85 -0.91 0.08
N PHE A 160 17.88 -0.55 1.36
CA PHE A 160 16.94 0.40 1.98
C PHE A 160 17.60 1.74 2.32
N ASP A 161 18.87 1.90 1.99
CA ASP A 161 19.70 3.05 2.38
C ASP A 161 19.14 4.39 1.85
N GLY A 162 18.20 4.36 0.89
CA GLY A 162 17.48 5.54 0.40
C GLY A 162 16.09 5.77 1.01
N TYR A 163 15.56 4.85 1.82
CA TYR A 163 14.18 4.90 2.33
C TYR A 163 14.09 5.32 3.79
N ASP A 164 15.15 5.13 4.57
CA ASP A 164 15.11 5.35 6.02
C ASP A 164 14.74 6.78 6.39
N ASP A 165 15.41 7.79 5.81
CA ASP A 165 15.11 9.20 6.06
C ASP A 165 13.66 9.58 5.68
N PHE A 166 13.16 8.99 4.59
CA PHE A 166 11.80 9.22 4.11
C PHE A 166 10.76 8.59 5.05
N ILE A 167 11.01 7.37 5.51
CA ILE A 167 10.15 6.67 6.46
C ILE A 167 10.17 7.38 7.82
N ASP A 168 11.33 7.80 8.29
CA ASP A 168 11.49 8.56 9.56
C ASP A 168 10.62 9.83 9.55
N GLN A 169 10.57 10.53 8.43
CA GLN A 169 9.74 11.72 8.30
C GLN A 169 8.24 11.39 8.32
N ILE A 170 7.80 10.28 7.73
CA ILE A 170 6.40 9.82 7.80
C ILE A 170 6.03 9.40 9.24
N GLU A 171 6.92 8.72 9.93
CA GLU A 171 6.74 8.32 11.33
C GLU A 171 6.61 9.56 12.23
N ALA A 172 7.44 10.58 12.04
CA ALA A 172 7.33 11.84 12.77
C ALA A 172 5.96 12.49 12.59
N LEU A 173 5.44 12.52 11.36
CA LEU A 173 4.10 13.02 11.03
C LEU A 173 2.95 12.12 11.51
N SER A 174 3.23 10.90 11.98
CA SER A 174 2.24 10.00 12.58
C SER A 174 2.06 10.22 14.08
N ALA A 175 3.06 10.81 14.72
CA ALA A 175 3.09 11.02 16.17
C ALA A 175 2.42 12.33 16.63
N GLU A 176 2.14 13.24 15.69
CA GLU A 176 1.44 14.52 15.88
C GLU A 176 -0.09 14.37 15.77
#